data_AF-A0A8T0IX42-F1
#
_entry.id   AF-A0A8T0IX42-F1
#
_cell.length_a   1.000
_cell.length_b   1.000
_cell.length_c   1.000
_cell.angle_alpha   90.00
_cell.angle_beta   90.00
_cell.angle_gamma   90.00
#
_symmetry.space_group_name_H-M   'P 1'
#
loop_
_entity.id
_entity.type
_entity.pdbx_description
1 polymer ?
#
loop_
_entity_poly.entity_id
_entity_poly.type
_entity_poly.pdbx_seq_one_letter_code
_entity_poly.pdbx_strand_id
1 'polypeptide(L)'
;MVTGFWCICRGVAMAQDVRTEECVGRQWDVTHIPEELQNASATVSVLAASINPKLASTLIRDLGTKAPLTSLAHVKRIRKIKIEGKEELRIILCLADGDVTSDTLSIPNDVADIVEKHALVPFVTQVSAHPASNRKEWEAQCLHWPTAFHPNACIRGSKLELDEAESETARKFMKEAIYQARLAHGSGQLANGAVVVDPFLGTVIARGHDQCTVITDSSLQPREANETRIRHPLRHAVMEVIGMAADRDRLLFPSNGTTSCTPCTEERSESDAVAEFGSATKKARVDQAIPRPYLCTGFDAYVTREPCAMCAMALVHQRVRRVFFGIPNTFRGALGSKYRLQGIRSLNHHYTVFQVSISESELMEPL
;
A
#
# COMPACT_ATOMS: atom_id res chain seq x y z
N MET A 1 34.82 65.44 34.45
CA MET A 1 35.99 65.90 33.66
C MET A 1 37.16 65.92 34.66
N VAL A 2 38.34 65.36 34.43
CA VAL A 2 39.10 65.09 33.18
C VAL A 2 39.82 63.71 33.24
N THR A 3 40.16 63.17 32.06
CA THR A 3 40.97 61.97 31.73
C THR A 3 42.29 61.79 32.51
N GLY A 4 42.67 60.58 32.95
CA GLY A 4 43.53 59.59 32.23
C GLY A 4 44.72 59.14 33.14
N PHE A 5 45.62 58.18 32.83
CA PHE A 5 45.76 57.13 31.79
C PHE A 5 46.85 56.09 32.23
N TRP A 6 47.23 55.09 31.40
CA TRP A 6 48.19 53.96 31.67
C TRP A 6 47.65 52.89 32.67
N CYS A 7 47.96 51.58 32.58
CA CYS A 7 49.13 50.87 32.01
C CYS A 7 48.82 49.43 31.50
N ILE A 8 49.20 49.12 30.25
CA ILE A 8 50.03 47.98 29.76
C ILE A 8 49.68 46.48 30.02
N CYS A 9 49.81 45.70 28.93
CA CYS A 9 50.14 44.26 28.77
C CYS A 9 49.06 43.14 28.63
N ARG A 10 48.89 42.72 27.36
CA ARG A 10 48.93 41.33 26.83
C ARG A 10 48.12 40.22 27.55
N GLY A 11 47.04 39.80 26.89
CA GLY A 11 46.52 38.44 26.93
C GLY A 11 46.11 38.00 25.51
N VAL A 12 46.66 36.89 25.01
CA VAL A 12 46.26 36.31 23.72
C VAL A 12 44.96 35.54 23.94
N ALA A 13 43.82 36.14 23.56
CA ALA A 13 42.55 35.45 23.50
C ALA A 13 42.38 34.85 22.11
N MET A 14 42.29 33.52 22.01
CA MET A 14 41.94 32.88 20.76
C MET A 14 40.51 33.26 20.38
N ALA A 15 40.34 33.88 19.22
CA ALA A 15 39.05 33.96 18.56
C ALA A 15 38.67 32.53 18.15
N GLN A 16 37.89 31.85 19.00
CA GLN A 16 37.16 30.67 18.56
C GLN A 16 36.11 31.17 17.58
N ASP A 17 36.30 30.83 16.30
CA ASP A 17 35.24 30.91 15.31
C ASP A 17 34.00 30.22 15.87
N VAL A 18 32.99 31.03 16.21
CA VAL A 18 31.62 30.55 16.36
C VAL A 18 31.18 30.16 14.95
N ARG A 19 31.54 28.94 14.56
CA ARG A 19 30.94 28.30 13.40
C ARG A 19 29.44 28.30 13.66
N THR A 20 28.74 29.11 12.88
CA THR A 20 27.33 28.93 12.64
C THR A 20 27.14 27.48 12.21
N GLU A 21 26.59 26.66 13.10
CA GLU A 21 26.08 25.35 12.72
C GLU A 21 24.91 25.60 11.78
N GLU A 22 25.21 25.66 10.47
CA GLU A 22 24.19 25.56 9.44
C GLU A 22 23.40 24.28 9.75
N CYS A 23 22.10 24.45 10.03
CA CYS A 23 21.22 23.33 10.27
C CYS A 23 21.10 22.54 8.97
N VAL A 24 21.95 21.53 8.79
CA VAL A 24 21.80 20.47 7.79
C VAL A 24 20.45 19.83 8.08
N GLY A 25 19.43 20.27 7.35
CA GLY A 25 18.06 19.90 7.60
C GLY A 25 17.93 18.38 7.54
N ARG A 26 17.35 17.76 8.57
CA ARG A 26 17.11 16.32 8.58
C ARG A 26 16.29 15.95 7.34
N GLN A 27 16.95 15.33 6.38
CA GLN A 27 16.32 14.92 5.13
C GLN A 27 15.54 13.64 5.41
N TRP A 28 14.21 13.69 5.32
CA TRP A 28 13.40 12.49 5.45
C TRP A 28 13.50 11.67 4.16
N ASP A 29 13.85 10.41 4.30
CA ASP A 29 13.79 9.44 3.21
C ASP A 29 12.33 9.06 2.96
N VAL A 30 11.98 8.85 1.69
CA VAL A 30 10.64 8.39 1.28
C VAL A 30 10.78 7.03 0.61
N THR A 31 10.31 5.98 1.28
CA THR A 31 10.49 4.59 0.84
C THR A 31 9.15 3.93 0.54
N HIS A 32 9.06 3.16 -0.55
CA HIS A 32 7.85 2.42 -0.89
C HIS A 32 7.72 1.13 -0.06
N ILE A 33 6.53 0.84 0.47
CA ILE A 33 6.26 -0.41 1.18
C ILE A 33 5.56 -1.40 0.24
N PRO A 34 6.20 -2.53 -0.13
CA PRO A 34 5.64 -3.50 -1.06
C PRO A 34 4.40 -4.19 -0.51
N GLU A 35 3.42 -4.42 -1.38
CA GLU A 35 2.14 -5.08 -1.07
C GLU A 35 2.30 -6.52 -0.54
N GLU A 36 3.33 -7.24 -1.00
CA GLU A 36 3.61 -8.63 -0.64
C GLU A 36 4.83 -8.73 0.28
N LEU A 37 4.84 -9.69 1.22
CA LEU A 37 6.09 -10.05 1.89
C LEU A 37 7.02 -10.65 0.85
N GLN A 38 8.31 -10.29 0.91
CA GLN A 38 9.35 -10.75 0.00
C GLN A 38 9.75 -12.22 0.25
N ASN A 39 8.77 -13.13 0.19
CA ASN A 39 8.96 -14.57 0.13
C ASN A 39 9.05 -15.03 -1.35
N ALA A 40 9.70 -14.22 -2.20
CA ALA A 40 9.82 -14.42 -3.65
C ALA A 40 10.46 -15.77 -4.04
N SER A 41 11.23 -16.36 -3.11
CA SER A 41 11.92 -17.65 -3.26
C SER A 41 11.24 -18.82 -2.54
N ALA A 42 10.04 -18.63 -1.97
CA ALA A 42 9.29 -19.73 -1.37
C ALA A 42 8.94 -20.75 -2.47
N THR A 43 9.38 -22.00 -2.29
CA THR A 43 9.13 -23.11 -3.20
C THR A 43 8.31 -24.19 -2.53
N VAL A 44 7.51 -24.91 -3.32
CA VAL A 44 6.65 -26.01 -2.89
C VAL A 44 6.96 -27.24 -3.74
N SER A 45 7.11 -28.37 -3.06
CA SER A 45 7.27 -29.69 -3.67
C SER A 45 5.97 -30.10 -4.38
N VAL A 46 6.08 -30.45 -5.67
CA VAL A 46 4.98 -31.04 -6.45
C VAL A 46 5.44 -32.34 -7.11
N LEU A 47 4.48 -33.24 -7.32
CA LEU A 47 4.68 -34.44 -8.12
C LEU A 47 4.44 -34.12 -9.60
N ALA A 48 5.41 -34.46 -10.44
CA ALA A 48 5.36 -34.26 -11.87
C ALA A 48 5.74 -35.54 -12.62
N ALA A 49 5.36 -35.67 -13.89
CA ALA A 49 5.72 -36.80 -14.74
C ALA A 49 6.06 -36.35 -16.17
N SER A 50 6.92 -37.10 -16.85
CA SER A 50 7.15 -36.95 -18.29
C SER A 50 6.02 -37.59 -19.09
N ILE A 51 5.56 -36.93 -20.16
CA ILE A 51 4.38 -37.36 -20.92
C ILE A 51 4.58 -37.25 -22.44
N ASN A 52 3.89 -38.12 -23.17
CA ASN A 52 3.77 -38.03 -24.62
C ASN A 52 2.85 -36.87 -25.03
N PRO A 53 3.21 -36.04 -26.04
CA PRO A 53 2.38 -34.91 -26.49
C PRO A 53 0.93 -35.25 -26.84
N LYS A 54 0.68 -36.46 -27.37
CA LYS A 54 -0.66 -36.95 -27.70
C LYS A 54 -1.60 -37.10 -26.48
N LEU A 55 -1.05 -37.25 -25.27
CA LEU A 55 -1.82 -37.43 -24.03
C LEU A 55 -2.07 -36.11 -23.29
N ALA A 56 -1.41 -35.02 -23.67
CA ALA A 56 -1.40 -33.77 -22.91
C ALA A 56 -2.80 -33.20 -22.63
N SER A 57 -3.65 -33.09 -23.64
CA SER A 57 -5.01 -32.55 -23.51
C SER A 57 -5.91 -33.42 -22.62
N THR A 58 -5.80 -34.74 -22.73
CA THR A 58 -6.54 -35.70 -21.89
C THR A 58 -6.11 -35.58 -20.43
N LEU A 59 -4.80 -35.60 -20.17
CA LEU A 59 -4.25 -35.51 -18.80
C LEU A 59 -4.57 -34.16 -18.15
N ILE A 60 -4.55 -33.04 -18.88
CA ILE A 60 -4.96 -31.73 -18.35
C ILE A 60 -6.42 -31.78 -17.86
N ARG A 61 -7.34 -32.35 -18.64
CA ARG A 61 -8.76 -32.41 -18.29
C ARG A 61 -9.00 -33.36 -17.10
N ASP A 62 -8.41 -34.55 -17.15
CA ASP A 62 -8.61 -35.57 -16.13
C ASP A 62 -7.99 -35.11 -14.79
N LEU A 63 -6.77 -34.55 -14.79
CA LEU A 63 -6.15 -33.95 -13.59
C LEU A 63 -6.82 -32.64 -13.15
N GLY A 64 -7.39 -31.86 -14.06
CA GLY A 64 -8.18 -30.68 -13.74
C GLY A 64 -9.43 -31.00 -12.93
N THR A 65 -10.00 -32.20 -13.14
CA THR A 65 -11.16 -32.71 -12.42
C THR A 65 -10.77 -33.40 -11.12
N LYS A 66 -9.76 -34.30 -11.16
CA LYS A 66 -9.36 -35.13 -10.03
C LYS A 66 -8.41 -34.47 -9.02
N ALA A 67 -7.53 -33.56 -9.47
CA ALA A 67 -6.46 -32.99 -8.64
C ALA A 67 -6.19 -31.51 -8.99
N PRO A 68 -7.17 -30.60 -8.82
CA PRO A 68 -7.04 -29.19 -9.19
C PRO A 68 -5.97 -28.46 -8.35
N LEU A 69 -5.11 -27.69 -9.01
CA LEU A 69 -4.03 -26.90 -8.38
C LEU A 69 -4.56 -25.55 -7.89
N THR A 70 -5.55 -25.56 -6.99
CA THR A 70 -6.25 -24.33 -6.53
C THR A 70 -5.32 -23.32 -5.84
N SER A 71 -4.34 -23.80 -5.08
CA SER A 71 -3.32 -22.96 -4.43
C SER A 71 -2.16 -22.52 -5.34
N LEU A 72 -2.04 -23.12 -6.54
CA LEU A 72 -0.94 -22.89 -7.50
C LEU A 72 -1.47 -22.50 -8.89
N ALA A 73 -2.58 -21.75 -8.94
CA ALA A 73 -3.25 -21.37 -10.19
C ALA A 73 -2.37 -20.55 -11.17
N HIS A 74 -1.29 -19.93 -10.68
CA HIS A 74 -0.29 -19.22 -11.49
C HIS A 74 0.72 -20.15 -12.17
N VAL A 75 0.84 -21.41 -11.76
CA VAL A 75 1.81 -22.36 -12.32
C VAL A 75 1.21 -23.04 -13.55
N LYS A 76 1.90 -23.01 -14.70
CA LYS A 76 1.40 -23.68 -15.91
C LYS A 76 1.52 -25.19 -15.72
N ARG A 77 0.40 -25.93 -15.76
CA ARG A 77 0.40 -27.38 -15.48
C ARG A 77 1.34 -28.20 -16.37
N ILE A 78 1.63 -27.77 -17.60
CA ILE A 78 2.62 -28.40 -18.50
C ILE A 78 3.81 -27.45 -18.74
N ARG A 79 5.02 -28.03 -18.76
CA ARG A 79 6.24 -27.42 -19.32
C ARG A 79 6.79 -28.23 -20.49
N LYS A 80 7.50 -27.55 -21.39
CA LYS A 80 8.23 -28.14 -22.52
C LYS A 80 9.72 -27.95 -22.28
N ILE A 81 10.50 -29.02 -22.37
CA ILE A 81 11.96 -29.02 -22.19
C ILE A 81 12.60 -29.57 -23.47
N LYS A 82 13.79 -29.07 -23.80
CA LYS A 82 14.63 -29.61 -24.88
C LYS A 82 15.82 -30.34 -24.24
N ILE A 83 15.94 -31.64 -24.50
CA ILE A 83 17.04 -32.49 -24.03
C ILE A 83 17.68 -33.11 -25.28
N GLU A 84 18.95 -32.85 -25.51
CA GLU A 84 19.71 -33.41 -26.66
C GLU A 84 19.00 -33.22 -28.02
N GLY A 85 18.33 -32.08 -28.21
CA GLY A 85 17.56 -31.77 -29.43
C GLY A 85 16.18 -32.42 -29.52
N LYS A 86 15.83 -33.35 -28.62
CA LYS A 86 14.49 -33.93 -28.50
C LYS A 86 13.62 -33.07 -27.56
N GLU A 87 12.35 -32.93 -27.91
CA GLU A 87 11.39 -32.15 -27.12
C GLU A 87 10.58 -33.07 -26.20
N GLU A 88 10.71 -32.87 -24.88
CA GLU A 88 9.97 -33.60 -23.85
C GLU A 88 8.92 -32.68 -23.21
N LEU A 89 7.72 -33.21 -22.94
CA LEU A 89 6.72 -32.54 -22.13
C LEU A 89 6.69 -33.13 -20.72
N ARG A 90 6.59 -32.26 -19.71
CA ARG A 90 6.39 -32.67 -18.32
C ARG A 90 5.16 -31.99 -17.75
N ILE A 91 4.35 -32.74 -17.00
CA ILE A 91 3.08 -32.28 -16.42
C ILE A 91 3.15 -32.36 -14.89
N ILE A 92 2.55 -31.39 -14.19
CA ILE A 92 2.30 -31.47 -12.75
C ILE A 92 1.06 -32.32 -12.51
N LEU A 93 1.18 -33.33 -11.66
CA LEU A 93 0.11 -34.21 -11.22
C LEU A 93 -0.65 -33.54 -10.06
N CYS A 94 0.02 -33.37 -8.92
CA CYS A 94 -0.53 -32.81 -7.67
C CYS A 94 0.56 -32.20 -6.79
N LEU A 95 0.17 -31.58 -5.67
CA LEU A 95 1.07 -31.25 -4.56
C LEU A 95 1.67 -32.53 -3.96
N ALA A 96 2.84 -32.42 -3.33
CA ALA A 96 3.44 -33.51 -2.54
C ALA A 96 3.16 -33.30 -1.05
N ASP A 97 2.65 -34.33 -0.37
CA ASP A 97 2.41 -34.32 1.08
C ASP A 97 3.62 -34.90 1.84
N GLY A 98 4.26 -34.07 2.67
CA GLY A 98 5.25 -34.52 3.65
C GLY A 98 6.70 -34.56 3.17
N ASP A 99 7.59 -34.89 4.13
CA ASP A 99 9.04 -34.74 4.01
C ASP A 99 9.66 -35.77 3.03
N VAL A 100 10.60 -35.32 2.19
CA VAL A 100 11.11 -36.07 1.02
C VAL A 100 12.22 -37.07 1.42
N THR A 101 12.06 -37.74 2.56
CA THR A 101 13.11 -38.53 3.23
C THR A 101 12.80 -40.03 3.37
N SER A 102 11.73 -40.52 2.73
CA SER A 102 11.41 -41.95 2.63
C SER A 102 10.95 -42.29 1.22
N ASP A 103 11.41 -43.43 0.67
CA ASP A 103 11.22 -43.84 -0.73
C ASP A 103 9.77 -44.17 -1.16
N THR A 104 8.78 -43.88 -0.30
CA THR A 104 7.35 -44.08 -0.56
C THR A 104 6.67 -42.75 -0.89
N LEU A 105 6.59 -42.44 -2.18
CA LEU A 105 5.82 -41.29 -2.67
C LEU A 105 4.32 -41.47 -2.34
N SER A 106 3.79 -40.61 -1.49
CA SER A 106 2.38 -40.53 -1.09
C SER A 106 1.52 -39.96 -2.22
N ILE A 107 1.22 -40.79 -3.24
CA ILE A 107 0.35 -40.39 -4.36
C ILE A 107 -1.12 -40.56 -3.93
N PRO A 108 -1.97 -39.51 -4.01
CA PRO A 108 -3.40 -39.65 -3.76
C PRO A 108 -4.05 -40.68 -4.71
N ASN A 109 -4.95 -41.53 -4.19
CA ASN A 109 -5.56 -42.64 -4.96
C ASN A 109 -6.12 -42.19 -6.33
N ASP A 110 -6.81 -41.05 -6.36
CA ASP A 110 -7.37 -40.44 -7.57
C ASP A 110 -6.33 -40.16 -8.67
N VAL A 111 -5.10 -39.82 -8.27
CA VAL A 111 -3.95 -39.55 -9.14
C VAL A 111 -3.22 -40.86 -9.47
N ALA A 112 -3.16 -41.82 -8.54
CA ALA A 112 -2.56 -43.13 -8.77
C ALA A 112 -3.24 -43.87 -9.94
N ASP A 113 -4.58 -43.83 -10.03
CA ASP A 113 -5.34 -44.32 -11.19
C ASP A 113 -4.82 -43.78 -12.53
N ILE A 114 -4.51 -42.49 -12.60
CA ILE A 114 -4.06 -41.81 -13.82
C ILE A 114 -2.62 -42.22 -14.14
N VAL A 115 -1.78 -42.35 -13.11
CA VAL A 115 -0.37 -42.77 -13.22
C VAL A 115 -0.29 -44.20 -13.76
N GLU A 116 -1.06 -45.14 -13.21
CA GLU A 116 -1.09 -46.53 -13.66
C GLU A 116 -1.68 -46.66 -15.08
N LYS A 117 -2.87 -46.08 -15.32
CA LYS A 117 -3.56 -46.11 -16.63
C LYS A 117 -2.70 -45.61 -17.79
N HIS A 118 -1.82 -44.64 -17.54
CA HIS A 118 -0.95 -44.04 -18.56
C HIS A 118 0.52 -44.42 -18.43
N ALA A 119 0.87 -45.37 -17.54
CA ALA A 119 2.22 -45.83 -17.24
C ALA A 119 3.22 -44.66 -17.01
N LEU A 120 2.79 -43.68 -16.22
CA LEU A 120 3.58 -42.48 -15.93
C LEU A 120 4.65 -42.77 -14.87
N VAL A 121 5.81 -42.13 -15.01
CA VAL A 121 6.87 -42.18 -14.00
C VAL A 121 6.86 -40.85 -13.22
N PRO A 122 6.34 -40.82 -11.98
CA PRO A 122 6.30 -39.62 -11.16
C PRO A 122 7.69 -39.31 -10.55
N PHE A 123 8.00 -38.03 -10.44
CA PHE A 123 9.18 -37.50 -9.76
C PHE A 123 8.83 -36.20 -9.01
N VAL A 124 9.54 -35.90 -7.93
CA VAL A 124 9.36 -34.67 -7.15
C VAL A 124 10.10 -33.51 -7.83
N THR A 125 9.48 -32.33 -7.87
CA THR A 125 10.11 -31.10 -8.38
C THR A 125 9.63 -29.88 -7.60
N GLN A 126 10.38 -28.79 -7.67
CA GLN A 126 10.06 -27.54 -6.97
C GLN A 126 9.40 -26.53 -7.91
N VAL A 127 8.34 -25.89 -7.44
CA VAL A 127 7.67 -24.76 -8.12
C VAL A 127 7.53 -23.58 -7.17
N SER A 128 7.39 -22.37 -7.69
CA SER A 128 7.18 -21.19 -6.83
C SER A 128 5.82 -21.22 -6.14
N ALA A 129 5.82 -21.01 -4.83
CA ALA A 129 4.62 -20.99 -3.98
C ALA A 129 3.65 -19.84 -4.34
N HIS A 130 4.16 -18.76 -4.94
CA HIS A 130 3.43 -17.52 -5.12
C HIS A 130 3.58 -16.99 -6.56
N PRO A 131 2.55 -16.33 -7.13
CA PRO A 131 2.69 -15.63 -8.41
C PRO A 131 3.69 -14.48 -8.29
N ALA A 132 4.53 -14.30 -9.31
CA ALA A 132 5.48 -13.19 -9.35
C ALA A 132 4.79 -11.82 -9.36
N SER A 133 5.23 -10.92 -8.49
CA SER A 133 4.80 -9.53 -8.43
C SER A 133 5.48 -8.64 -9.48
N ASN A 134 6.69 -9.01 -9.91
CA ASN A 134 7.47 -8.24 -10.88
C ASN A 134 8.14 -9.13 -11.95
N ARG A 135 8.61 -8.50 -13.04
CA ARG A 135 9.19 -9.23 -14.18
C ARG A 135 10.47 -9.99 -13.85
N LYS A 136 11.36 -9.42 -13.02
CA LYS A 136 12.64 -10.05 -12.63
C LYS A 136 12.40 -11.28 -11.77
N GLU A 137 11.43 -11.21 -10.87
CA GLU A 137 10.93 -12.34 -10.09
C GLU A 137 10.28 -13.39 -10.97
N TRP A 138 9.44 -13.01 -11.94
CA TRP A 138 8.83 -13.96 -12.88
C TRP A 138 9.87 -14.72 -13.71
N GLU A 139 10.90 -14.02 -14.20
CA GLU A 139 12.03 -14.61 -14.92
C GLU A 139 12.78 -15.62 -14.03
N ALA A 140 12.98 -15.31 -12.74
CA ALA A 140 13.56 -16.25 -11.76
C ALA A 140 12.64 -17.45 -11.46
N GLN A 141 11.34 -17.24 -11.25
CA GLN A 141 10.37 -18.32 -11.02
C GLN A 141 10.32 -19.30 -12.20
N CYS A 142 10.40 -18.79 -13.43
CA CYS A 142 10.39 -19.60 -14.65
C CYS A 142 11.62 -20.51 -14.80
N LEU A 143 12.71 -20.27 -14.06
CA LEU A 143 13.85 -21.20 -13.98
C LEU A 143 13.48 -22.51 -13.28
N HIS A 144 12.60 -22.46 -12.27
CA HIS A 144 12.09 -23.64 -11.58
C HIS A 144 11.01 -24.33 -12.42
N TRP A 145 9.94 -23.59 -12.73
CA TRP A 145 8.83 -24.07 -13.55
C TRP A 145 8.08 -22.87 -14.18
N PRO A 146 7.62 -22.94 -15.44
CA PRO A 146 6.95 -21.82 -16.08
C PRO A 146 5.66 -21.40 -15.36
N THR A 147 5.60 -20.14 -14.95
CA THR A 147 4.41 -19.49 -14.38
C THR A 147 3.77 -18.53 -15.39
N ALA A 148 2.48 -18.22 -15.19
CA ALA A 148 1.78 -17.18 -15.91
C ALA A 148 2.04 -15.82 -15.22
N PHE A 149 2.63 -14.88 -15.96
CA PHE A 149 2.76 -13.49 -15.49
C PHE A 149 1.56 -12.68 -15.97
N HIS A 150 0.72 -12.31 -15.02
CA HIS A 150 -0.30 -11.29 -15.21
C HIS A 150 0.09 -10.11 -14.32
N PRO A 151 0.77 -9.07 -14.84
CA PRO A 151 1.09 -7.90 -14.04
C PRO A 151 -0.21 -7.32 -13.48
N ASN A 152 -0.28 -7.17 -12.15
CA ASN A 152 -1.49 -6.80 -11.43
C ASN A 152 -2.10 -5.54 -12.04
N ALA A 153 -3.28 -5.68 -12.66
CA ALA A 153 -3.90 -4.59 -13.42
C ALA A 153 -4.25 -3.38 -12.54
N CYS A 154 -4.36 -3.57 -11.22
CA CYS A 154 -4.58 -2.51 -10.23
C CYS A 154 -3.40 -1.52 -10.12
N ILE A 155 -2.18 -1.91 -10.50
CA ILE A 155 -0.97 -1.06 -10.44
C ILE A 155 -0.76 -0.29 -11.78
N ARG A 156 -1.77 -0.27 -12.68
CA ARG A 156 -1.74 0.57 -13.88
C ARG A 156 -2.01 2.04 -13.55
N GLY A 157 -1.03 2.71 -12.94
CA GLY A 157 -1.02 4.18 -12.80
C GLY A 157 -0.21 4.70 -11.62
N SER A 158 -0.06 3.92 -10.55
CA SER A 158 0.71 4.31 -9.36
C SER A 158 2.17 3.90 -9.51
N LYS A 159 3.01 4.89 -9.84
CA LYS A 159 4.47 4.78 -9.89
C LYS A 159 5.01 4.29 -8.52
N LEU A 160 5.72 3.16 -8.51
CA LEU A 160 6.24 2.53 -7.27
C LEU A 160 7.51 3.23 -6.74
N GLU A 161 8.24 3.90 -7.61
CA GLU A 161 9.41 4.72 -7.28
C GLU A 161 9.02 6.19 -7.49
N LEU A 162 9.19 7.04 -6.48
CA LEU A 162 8.94 8.47 -6.61
C LEU A 162 10.17 9.13 -7.25
N ASP A 163 9.96 10.18 -8.05
CA ASP A 163 11.07 11.06 -8.40
C ASP A 163 11.35 12.06 -7.28
N GLU A 164 12.43 12.84 -7.41
CA GLU A 164 12.83 13.78 -6.36
C GLU A 164 11.79 14.89 -6.14
N ALA A 165 11.07 15.31 -7.19
CA ALA A 165 10.03 16.34 -7.09
C ALA A 165 8.78 15.81 -6.38
N GLU A 166 8.37 14.56 -6.67
CA GLU A 166 7.35 13.85 -5.90
C GLU A 166 7.76 13.63 -4.44
N SER A 167 9.04 13.33 -4.20
CA SER A 167 9.59 13.12 -2.86
C SER A 167 9.65 14.42 -2.05
N GLU A 168 10.07 15.53 -2.65
CA GLU A 168 9.98 16.87 -2.06
C GLU A 168 8.51 17.27 -1.77
N THR A 169 7.61 16.99 -2.70
CA THR A 169 6.16 17.21 -2.52
C THR A 169 5.61 16.37 -1.35
N ALA A 170 6.06 15.12 -1.22
CA ALA A 170 5.68 14.26 -0.11
C ALA A 170 6.20 14.78 1.24
N ARG A 171 7.46 15.26 1.29
CA ARG A 171 8.04 15.92 2.48
C ARG A 171 7.26 17.18 2.84
N LYS A 172 6.87 18.01 1.86
CA LYS A 172 6.06 19.22 2.05
C LYS A 172 4.73 18.93 2.73
N PHE A 173 3.97 17.93 2.26
CA PHE A 173 2.69 17.59 2.87
C PHE A 173 2.80 16.77 4.16
N MET A 174 3.90 16.03 4.37
CA MET A 174 4.20 15.43 5.67
C MET A 174 4.48 16.50 6.75
N LYS A 175 5.13 17.63 6.41
CA LYS A 175 5.24 18.79 7.32
C LYS A 175 3.88 19.32 7.78
N GLU A 176 2.90 19.38 6.87
CA GLU A 176 1.53 19.78 7.22
C GLU A 176 0.85 18.76 8.16
N ALA A 177 1.03 17.46 7.92
CA ALA A 177 0.53 16.42 8.82
C ALA A 177 1.19 16.51 10.22
N ILE A 178 2.48 16.84 10.30
CA ILE A 178 3.22 17.07 11.54
C ILE A 178 2.69 18.30 12.29
N TYR A 179 2.39 19.39 11.58
CA TYR A 179 1.74 20.55 12.18
C TYR A 179 0.37 20.18 12.82
N GLN A 180 -0.43 19.34 12.16
CA GLN A 180 -1.66 18.79 12.75
C GLN A 180 -1.39 17.91 13.99
N ALA A 181 -0.33 17.09 13.99
CA ALA A 181 0.04 16.29 15.15
C ALA A 181 0.50 17.13 16.36
N ARG A 182 1.20 18.25 16.12
CA ARG A 182 1.61 19.21 17.16
C ARG A 182 0.41 19.95 17.76
N LEU A 183 -0.61 20.29 16.95
CA LEU A 183 -1.88 20.84 17.44
C LEU A 183 -2.61 19.86 18.39
N ALA A 184 -2.65 18.57 18.06
CA ALA A 184 -3.15 17.54 18.97
C ALA A 184 -2.31 17.46 20.26
N HIS A 185 -0.98 17.44 20.15
CA HIS A 185 -0.09 17.37 21.31
C HIS A 185 -0.30 18.55 22.28
N GLY A 186 -0.32 19.79 21.76
CA GLY A 186 -0.60 21.00 22.55
C GLY A 186 -2.02 21.03 23.15
N SER A 187 -2.95 20.23 22.61
CA SER A 187 -4.30 20.03 23.14
C SER A 187 -4.42 18.88 24.15
N GLY A 188 -3.30 18.28 24.57
CA GLY A 188 -3.28 17.13 25.50
C GLY A 188 -3.72 15.80 24.86
N GLN A 189 -3.65 15.69 23.54
CA GLN A 189 -4.06 14.52 22.77
C GLN A 189 -2.84 13.73 22.27
N LEU A 190 -3.06 12.53 21.73
CA LEU A 190 -2.01 11.77 21.08
C LEU A 190 -1.46 12.56 19.89
N ALA A 191 -0.14 12.76 19.84
CA ALA A 191 0.55 13.44 18.73
C ALA A 191 0.45 12.60 17.45
N ASN A 192 -0.65 12.77 16.72
CA ASN A 192 -1.03 12.04 15.52
C ASN A 192 -1.89 12.96 14.64
N GLY A 193 -1.45 13.17 13.40
CA GLY A 193 -2.01 14.15 12.47
C GLY A 193 -2.14 13.55 11.07
N ALA A 194 -3.10 14.05 10.29
CA ALA A 194 -3.37 13.59 8.95
C ALA A 194 -3.84 14.73 8.04
N VAL A 195 -3.43 14.69 6.77
CA VAL A 195 -3.97 15.55 5.71
C VAL A 195 -4.31 14.72 4.48
N VAL A 196 -5.36 15.12 3.75
CA VAL A 196 -5.64 14.62 2.41
C VAL A 196 -5.38 15.75 1.42
N VAL A 197 -4.79 15.43 0.29
CA VAL A 197 -4.25 16.37 -0.68
C VAL A 197 -4.71 16.00 -2.08
N ASP A 198 -5.15 17.00 -2.84
CA ASP A 198 -5.28 16.89 -4.28
C ASP A 198 -3.88 17.03 -4.91
N PRO A 199 -3.32 15.97 -5.51
CA PRO A 199 -1.96 15.96 -6.05
C PRO A 199 -1.87 16.65 -7.43
N PHE A 200 -2.99 16.88 -8.12
CA PHE A 200 -3.03 17.60 -9.38
C PHE A 200 -3.05 19.12 -9.15
N LEU A 201 -3.81 19.56 -8.14
CA LEU A 201 -3.86 20.96 -7.73
C LEU A 201 -2.75 21.37 -6.75
N GLY A 202 -2.12 20.39 -6.08
CA GLY A 202 -1.12 20.65 -5.03
C GLY A 202 -1.72 21.27 -3.77
N THR A 203 -3.00 21.02 -3.49
CA THR A 203 -3.77 21.66 -2.41
C THR A 203 -4.26 20.67 -1.37
N VAL A 204 -4.09 21.00 -0.09
CA VAL A 204 -4.68 20.24 1.03
C VAL A 204 -6.19 20.43 1.04
N ILE A 205 -6.94 19.33 0.90
CA ILE A 205 -8.42 19.36 0.87
C ILE A 205 -9.04 19.23 2.25
N ALA A 206 -8.35 18.54 3.16
CA ALA A 206 -8.81 18.27 4.51
C ALA A 206 -7.61 18.09 5.44
N ARG A 207 -7.77 18.51 6.69
CA ARG A 207 -6.79 18.43 7.77
C ARG A 207 -7.47 17.83 8.98
N GLY A 208 -6.86 16.84 9.62
CA GLY A 208 -7.37 16.25 10.84
C GLY A 208 -6.24 15.89 11.78
N HIS A 209 -6.53 15.88 13.07
CA HIS A 209 -5.64 15.36 14.09
C HIS A 209 -6.42 14.47 15.04
N ASP A 210 -5.72 13.68 15.84
CA ASP A 210 -6.36 12.75 16.75
C ASP A 210 -7.22 13.48 17.77
N GLN A 211 -8.41 12.96 18.02
CA GLN A 211 -9.33 13.48 19.02
C GLN A 211 -9.81 12.41 19.99
N CYS A 212 -9.11 11.28 20.12
CA CYS A 212 -9.37 10.31 21.19
C CYS A 212 -8.90 10.86 22.54
N THR A 213 -9.77 10.91 23.55
CA THR A 213 -9.36 11.22 24.94
C THR A 213 -10.42 10.77 25.94
N VAL A 214 -10.08 9.72 26.71
CA VAL A 214 -10.39 9.60 28.14
C VAL A 214 -9.29 8.76 28.81
N ILE A 215 -8.28 9.43 29.40
CA ILE A 215 -7.61 8.97 30.63
C ILE A 215 -7.22 10.24 31.40
N THR A 216 -8.11 10.73 32.26
CA THR A 216 -7.63 11.41 33.47
C THR A 216 -7.37 10.33 34.50
N ASP A 217 -6.19 10.36 35.10
CA ASP A 217 -5.81 9.49 36.20
C ASP A 217 -6.89 9.49 37.29
N SER A 218 -7.19 8.34 37.88
CA SER A 218 -8.27 8.13 38.87
C SER A 218 -8.01 8.79 40.24
N SER A 219 -7.04 9.72 40.29
CA SER A 219 -6.52 10.40 41.47
C SER A 219 -7.02 11.85 41.63
N LEU A 220 -7.57 12.47 40.57
CA LEU A 220 -8.03 13.87 40.59
C LEU A 220 -9.55 13.99 40.80
N GLN A 221 -9.95 14.79 41.81
CA GLN A 221 -11.36 14.94 42.19
C GLN A 221 -12.15 15.79 41.17
N PRO A 222 -13.41 15.43 40.85
CA PRO A 222 -14.24 16.15 39.89
C PRO A 222 -14.92 17.36 40.53
N ARG A 223 -14.15 18.42 40.80
CA ARG A 223 -14.66 19.79 41.07
C ARG A 223 -13.77 20.78 40.30
N GLU A 224 -14.40 21.72 39.59
CA GLU A 224 -13.77 22.79 38.78
C GLU A 224 -13.33 22.47 37.33
N ALA A 225 -13.77 21.35 36.73
CA ALA A 225 -13.64 21.12 35.28
C ALA A 225 -14.96 21.37 34.54
N ASN A 226 -15.13 22.56 33.95
CA ASN A 226 -16.26 22.90 33.09
C ASN A 226 -16.05 22.25 31.68
N GLU A 227 -17.10 21.67 31.09
CA GLU A 227 -17.05 20.83 29.87
C GLU A 227 -16.11 19.59 29.92
N THR A 228 -16.56 18.51 30.56
CA THR A 228 -16.06 17.16 30.29
C THR A 228 -16.47 16.70 28.87
N ARG A 229 -15.71 17.13 27.85
CA ARG A 229 -15.83 16.59 26.48
C ARG A 229 -15.45 15.11 26.47
N ILE A 230 -16.43 14.23 26.67
CA ILE A 230 -16.32 12.78 26.44
C ILE A 230 -15.93 12.59 24.97
N ARG A 231 -14.65 12.31 24.69
CA ARG A 231 -14.19 12.13 23.31
C ARG A 231 -14.19 10.65 22.93
N HIS A 232 -14.80 10.35 21.79
CA HIS A 232 -15.02 8.97 21.34
C HIS A 232 -13.71 8.28 20.91
N PRO A 233 -13.43 7.04 21.35
CA PRO A 233 -12.13 6.37 21.19
C PRO A 233 -11.79 5.92 19.75
N LEU A 234 -12.67 6.18 18.78
CA LEU A 234 -12.43 5.92 17.35
C LEU A 234 -12.11 7.19 16.54
N ARG A 235 -12.00 8.37 17.17
CA ARG A 235 -11.70 9.65 16.52
C ARG A 235 -10.20 9.84 16.23
N HIS A 236 -9.61 8.86 15.56
CA HIS A 236 -8.23 8.96 15.09
C HIS A 236 -8.09 10.01 13.99
N ALA A 237 -6.89 10.57 13.81
CA ALA A 237 -6.61 11.60 12.79
C ALA A 237 -7.12 11.26 11.37
N VAL A 238 -7.00 9.98 10.97
CA VAL A 238 -7.50 9.49 9.67
C VAL A 238 -9.03 9.51 9.56
N MET A 239 -9.76 9.24 10.66
CA MET A 239 -11.22 9.32 10.65
C MET A 239 -11.70 10.77 10.57
N GLU A 240 -11.03 11.67 11.29
CA GLU A 240 -11.31 13.10 11.27
C GLU A 240 -11.07 13.70 9.88
N VAL A 241 -9.92 13.42 9.25
CA VAL A 241 -9.60 13.97 7.92
C VAL A 241 -10.54 13.45 6.83
N ILE A 242 -10.99 12.19 6.92
CA ILE A 242 -11.99 11.60 6.02
C ILE A 242 -13.36 12.27 6.23
N GLY A 243 -13.78 12.49 7.47
CA GLY A 243 -15.01 13.22 7.79
C GLY A 243 -14.99 14.63 7.20
N MET A 244 -13.90 15.37 7.40
CA MET A 244 -13.75 16.73 6.89
C MET A 244 -13.65 16.80 5.36
N ALA A 245 -13.09 15.79 4.69
CA ALA A 245 -13.15 15.68 3.23
C ALA A 245 -14.59 15.47 2.73
N ALA A 246 -15.36 14.59 3.38
CA ALA A 246 -16.76 14.37 3.06
C ALA A 246 -17.64 15.60 3.33
N ASP A 247 -17.38 16.34 4.40
CA ASP A 247 -18.08 17.60 4.72
C ASP A 247 -17.76 18.71 3.71
N ARG A 248 -16.49 18.83 3.29
CA ARG A 248 -16.09 19.72 2.18
C ARG A 248 -16.91 19.40 0.93
N ASP A 249 -17.03 18.13 0.56
CA ASP A 249 -17.73 17.71 -0.65
C ASP A 249 -19.25 17.90 -0.56
N ARG A 250 -19.84 17.84 0.64
CA ARG A 250 -21.25 18.21 0.88
C ARG A 250 -21.49 19.71 0.71
N LEU A 251 -20.54 20.54 1.16
CA LEU A 251 -20.62 22.01 1.07
C LEU A 251 -20.38 22.51 -0.36
N LEU A 252 -19.43 21.92 -1.09
CA LEU A 252 -19.14 22.27 -2.49
C LEU A 252 -20.19 21.72 -3.46
N PHE A 253 -20.77 20.57 -3.17
CA PHE A 253 -21.76 19.89 -4.02
C PHE A 253 -23.03 19.54 -3.22
N PRO A 254 -23.81 20.55 -2.82
CA PRO A 254 -25.06 20.32 -2.10
C PRO A 254 -26.03 19.52 -2.97
N SER A 255 -26.62 18.49 -2.39
CA SER A 255 -27.70 17.75 -3.06
C SER A 255 -28.94 18.64 -3.11
N ASN A 256 -29.26 19.20 -4.29
CA ASN A 256 -30.55 19.85 -4.52
C ASN A 256 -31.66 18.85 -4.15
N GLY A 257 -32.48 19.20 -3.14
CA GLY A 257 -33.42 18.31 -2.47
C GLY A 257 -34.66 17.95 -3.28
N THR A 258 -34.51 17.58 -4.55
CA THR A 258 -35.61 17.22 -5.45
C THR A 258 -35.17 16.14 -6.44
N THR A 259 -34.83 14.96 -5.94
CA THR A 259 -34.88 13.74 -6.75
C THR A 259 -36.34 13.30 -6.89
N SER A 260 -37.06 13.94 -7.80
CA SER A 260 -38.15 13.26 -8.50
C SER A 260 -37.53 12.10 -9.25
N CYS A 261 -37.75 10.87 -8.78
CA CYS A 261 -37.36 9.66 -9.51
C CYS A 261 -38.22 9.52 -10.77
N THR A 262 -37.86 10.23 -11.84
CA THR A 262 -38.26 9.83 -13.20
C THR A 262 -37.54 8.52 -13.53
N PRO A 263 -38.26 7.44 -13.91
CA PRO A 263 -37.61 6.22 -14.35
C PRO A 263 -36.80 6.52 -15.60
N CYS A 264 -35.49 6.23 -15.59
CA CYS A 264 -34.70 6.25 -16.79
C CYS A 264 -35.17 5.10 -17.70
N THR A 265 -35.94 5.41 -18.74
CA THR A 265 -36.13 4.46 -19.84
C THR A 265 -34.78 4.24 -20.52
N GLU A 266 -34.30 3.01 -20.49
CA GLU A 266 -33.03 2.61 -21.09
C GLU A 266 -33.08 2.71 -22.62
N GLU A 267 -32.59 3.81 -23.19
CA GLU A 267 -32.06 3.76 -24.56
C GLU A 267 -30.61 3.27 -24.50
N ARG A 268 -30.49 1.96 -24.75
CA ARG A 268 -29.25 1.21 -24.73
C ARG A 268 -28.45 1.49 -26.01
N SER A 269 -27.49 2.41 -25.94
CA SER A 269 -26.48 2.60 -26.99
C SER A 269 -25.12 2.06 -26.52
N GLU A 270 -24.68 0.97 -27.15
CA GLU A 270 -23.35 0.39 -26.96
C GLU A 270 -22.28 1.24 -27.65
N SER A 271 -21.28 1.70 -26.90
CA SER A 271 -19.96 2.01 -27.46
C SER A 271 -18.89 2.02 -26.36
N ASP A 272 -18.06 0.98 -26.34
CA ASP A 272 -16.81 0.98 -25.58
C ASP A 272 -15.89 2.11 -26.06
N ALA A 273 -15.45 2.97 -25.14
CA ALA A 273 -14.40 3.96 -25.42
C ALA A 273 -13.48 4.10 -24.20
N VAL A 274 -12.26 3.56 -24.34
CA VAL A 274 -11.17 3.75 -23.37
C VAL A 274 -10.71 5.21 -23.45
N ALA A 275 -10.75 5.93 -22.34
CA ALA A 275 -10.35 7.34 -22.29
C ALA A 275 -8.81 7.48 -22.36
N GLU A 276 -8.28 7.63 -23.57
CA GLU A 276 -6.88 7.94 -23.84
C GLU A 276 -6.64 9.47 -23.72
N PHE A 277 -5.58 9.86 -23.00
CA PHE A 277 -5.39 11.24 -22.56
C PHE A 277 -4.36 11.98 -23.42
N GLY A 278 -4.81 12.76 -24.40
CA GLY A 278 -3.97 13.78 -25.03
C GLY A 278 -4.37 14.28 -26.41
N SER A 279 -4.77 15.55 -26.51
CA SER A 279 -4.06 16.57 -27.32
C SER A 279 -4.75 17.93 -27.19
N ALA A 280 -3.97 19.02 -27.19
CA ALA A 280 -4.48 20.36 -26.96
C ALA A 280 -4.88 21.09 -28.25
N THR A 281 -6.09 21.65 -28.29
CA THR A 281 -6.43 22.78 -29.18
C THR A 281 -7.15 23.89 -28.40
N LYS A 282 -7.01 25.13 -28.86
CA LYS A 282 -7.28 26.33 -28.06
C LYS A 282 -8.72 26.85 -28.20
N LYS A 283 -9.26 27.29 -27.05
CA LYS A 283 -10.13 28.47 -26.87
C LYS A 283 -11.65 28.32 -27.12
N ALA A 284 -12.37 28.02 -26.06
CA ALA A 284 -13.64 28.66 -25.73
C ALA A 284 -13.71 28.92 -24.21
N ARG A 285 -14.14 30.12 -23.80
CA ARG A 285 -14.51 30.38 -22.39
C ARG A 285 -15.87 29.73 -22.17
N VAL A 286 -15.89 28.67 -21.37
CA VAL A 286 -17.10 28.06 -20.81
C VAL A 286 -16.84 27.92 -19.33
N ASP A 287 -17.81 28.28 -18.50
CA ASP A 287 -17.78 28.00 -17.06
C ASP A 287 -17.89 26.49 -16.86
N GLN A 288 -16.76 25.80 -16.94
CA GLN A 288 -16.68 24.36 -16.73
C GLN A 288 -16.88 24.07 -15.24
N ALA A 289 -18.14 23.77 -14.89
CA ALA A 289 -18.48 23.28 -13.57
C ALA A 289 -17.59 22.06 -13.24
N ILE A 290 -16.79 22.19 -12.18
CA ILE A 290 -15.87 21.13 -11.74
C ILE A 290 -16.74 19.89 -11.43
N PRO A 291 -16.47 18.73 -12.04
CA PRO A 291 -17.27 17.53 -11.78
C PRO A 291 -17.15 17.13 -10.31
N ARG A 292 -18.28 16.72 -9.71
CA ARG A 292 -18.31 16.29 -8.31
C ARG A 292 -17.31 15.13 -8.10
N PRO A 293 -16.32 15.26 -7.20
CA PRO A 293 -15.40 14.18 -6.91
C PRO A 293 -16.14 13.02 -6.24
N TYR A 294 -15.73 11.80 -6.55
CA TYR A 294 -16.25 10.60 -5.90
C TYR A 294 -15.33 10.20 -4.74
N LEU A 295 -15.70 10.61 -3.51
CA LEU A 295 -14.91 10.39 -2.31
C LEU A 295 -13.49 10.97 -2.49
N CYS A 296 -12.46 10.35 -1.92
CA CYS A 296 -11.07 10.74 -2.09
C CYS A 296 -10.39 10.08 -3.30
N THR A 297 -11.15 9.72 -4.34
CA THR A 297 -10.60 9.05 -5.55
C THR A 297 -9.55 9.94 -6.22
N GLY A 298 -8.32 9.42 -6.36
CA GLY A 298 -7.20 10.14 -6.98
C GLY A 298 -6.38 11.01 -6.02
N PHE A 299 -6.82 11.19 -4.78
CA PHE A 299 -6.14 12.00 -3.77
C PHE A 299 -5.10 11.19 -2.97
N ASP A 300 -4.11 11.89 -2.43
CA ASP A 300 -3.06 11.30 -1.59
C ASP A 300 -3.30 11.67 -0.12
N ALA A 301 -3.10 10.72 0.79
CA ALA A 301 -3.22 10.92 2.23
C ALA A 301 -1.84 10.86 2.92
N TYR A 302 -1.56 11.82 3.80
CA TYR A 302 -0.34 11.90 4.60
C TYR A 302 -0.71 11.78 6.07
N VAL A 303 -0.10 10.86 6.81
CA VAL A 303 -0.43 10.55 8.22
C VAL A 303 0.85 10.44 9.05
N THR A 304 0.94 11.08 10.21
CA THR A 304 2.22 11.08 10.95
C THR A 304 2.56 9.74 11.59
N ARG A 305 1.58 8.88 11.86
CA ARG A 305 1.76 7.51 12.37
C ARG A 305 1.07 6.51 11.46
N GLU A 306 1.62 5.30 11.38
CA GLU A 306 1.04 4.22 10.57
C GLU A 306 -0.42 3.92 11.01
N PRO A 307 -1.39 4.01 10.07
CA PRO A 307 -2.79 3.73 10.35
C PRO A 307 -3.02 2.34 10.94
N CYS A 308 -3.92 2.27 11.94
CA CYS A 308 -4.43 0.98 12.42
C CYS A 308 -5.43 0.37 11.43
N ALA A 309 -5.81 -0.90 11.63
CA ALA A 309 -6.68 -1.64 10.70
C ALA A 309 -7.98 -0.90 10.35
N MET A 310 -8.65 -0.26 11.32
CA MET A 310 -9.84 0.57 11.09
C MET A 310 -9.56 1.74 10.13
N CYS A 311 -8.46 2.46 10.35
CA CYS A 311 -8.10 3.63 9.56
C CYS A 311 -7.57 3.26 8.17
N ALA A 312 -6.79 2.18 8.06
CA ALA A 312 -6.37 1.62 6.78
C ALA A 312 -7.59 1.19 5.93
N MET A 313 -8.56 0.49 6.54
CA MET A 313 -9.79 0.11 5.84
C MET A 313 -10.67 1.31 5.48
N ALA A 314 -10.70 2.35 6.31
CA ALA A 314 -11.39 3.61 5.98
C ALA A 314 -10.79 4.27 4.72
N LEU A 315 -9.47 4.26 4.56
CA LEU A 315 -8.79 4.77 3.36
C LEU A 315 -9.12 3.95 2.10
N VAL A 316 -9.30 2.62 2.24
CA VAL A 316 -9.80 1.75 1.15
C VAL A 316 -11.22 2.17 0.75
N HIS A 317 -12.12 2.35 1.71
CA HIS A 317 -13.50 2.77 1.45
C HIS A 317 -13.59 4.17 0.83
N GLN A 318 -12.65 5.08 1.15
CA GLN A 318 -12.57 6.41 0.54
C GLN A 318 -11.85 6.44 -0.81
N ARG A 319 -11.36 5.30 -1.30
CA ARG A 319 -10.68 5.16 -2.60
C ARG A 319 -9.45 6.05 -2.78
N VAL A 320 -8.76 6.36 -1.69
CA VAL A 320 -7.49 7.11 -1.67
C VAL A 320 -6.49 6.43 -2.61
N ARG A 321 -5.68 7.23 -3.32
CA ARG A 321 -4.74 6.76 -4.34
C ARG A 321 -3.40 6.31 -3.76
N ARG A 322 -2.81 7.13 -2.89
CA ARG A 322 -1.53 6.86 -2.22
C ARG A 322 -1.62 7.22 -0.74
N VAL A 323 -0.97 6.43 0.11
CA VAL A 323 -0.89 6.70 1.55
C VAL A 323 0.57 6.83 1.96
N PHE A 324 0.94 8.00 2.45
CA PHE A 324 2.23 8.31 3.03
C PHE A 324 2.09 8.29 4.55
N PHE A 325 2.91 7.51 5.26
CA PHE A 325 2.95 7.59 6.73
C PHE A 325 4.34 7.84 7.30
N GLY A 326 4.40 8.47 8.46
CA GLY A 326 5.66 8.77 9.15
C GLY A 326 6.21 7.57 9.96
N ILE A 327 5.76 7.49 11.20
CA ILE A 327 6.28 6.55 12.21
C ILE A 327 5.55 5.20 12.13
N PRO A 328 6.25 4.05 11.98
CA PRO A 328 5.65 2.72 12.05
C PRO A 328 4.92 2.45 13.38
N ASN A 329 3.83 1.69 13.33
CA ASN A 329 3.05 1.33 14.51
C ASN A 329 3.21 -0.16 14.82
N THR A 330 4.24 -0.48 15.60
CA THR A 330 4.66 -1.85 15.94
C THR A 330 3.59 -2.70 16.64
N PHE A 331 2.54 -2.09 17.22
CA PHE A 331 1.48 -2.81 17.94
C PHE A 331 0.19 -2.97 17.14
N ARG A 332 -0.18 -1.97 16.32
CA ARG A 332 -1.50 -1.89 15.66
C ARG A 332 -1.45 -1.51 14.17
N GLY A 333 -0.26 -1.27 13.61
CA GLY A 333 -0.05 -0.81 12.24
C GLY A 333 -0.50 -1.81 11.19
N ALA A 334 -1.29 -1.34 10.22
CA ALA A 334 -1.92 -2.18 9.21
C ALA A 334 -1.39 -1.97 7.78
N LEU A 335 -0.35 -1.17 7.60
CA LEU A 335 0.25 -0.88 6.28
C LEU A 335 1.66 -1.44 6.11
N GLY A 336 2.23 -2.09 7.12
CA GLY A 336 3.50 -2.77 7.04
C GLY A 336 3.94 -3.48 8.33
N SER A 337 3.58 -2.94 9.51
CA SER A 337 4.12 -3.42 10.79
C SER A 337 3.51 -4.73 11.31
N LYS A 338 2.17 -4.81 11.40
CA LYS A 338 1.46 -6.01 11.92
C LYS A 338 0.55 -6.64 10.87
N TYR A 339 -0.16 -5.81 10.12
CA TYR A 339 -0.93 -6.24 8.96
C TYR A 339 -0.45 -5.49 7.72
N ARG A 340 -0.89 -5.95 6.56
CA ARG A 340 -0.58 -5.36 5.26
C ARG A 340 -1.83 -5.29 4.40
N LEU A 341 -2.74 -4.42 4.83
CA LEU A 341 -4.10 -4.34 4.30
C LEU A 341 -4.10 -3.99 2.80
N GLN A 342 -3.12 -3.20 2.34
CA GLN A 342 -2.96 -2.86 0.93
C GLN A 342 -2.64 -4.08 0.02
N GLY A 343 -2.12 -5.17 0.57
CA GLY A 343 -1.81 -6.40 -0.18
C GLY A 343 -2.94 -7.43 -0.23
N ILE A 344 -4.09 -7.17 0.40
CA ILE A 344 -5.20 -8.14 0.49
C ILE A 344 -6.00 -8.14 -0.81
N ARG A 345 -5.70 -9.11 -1.69
CA ARG A 345 -6.30 -9.26 -3.04
C ARG A 345 -7.83 -9.43 -3.10
N SER A 346 -8.49 -9.69 -1.96
CA SER A 346 -9.95 -9.76 -1.88
C SER A 346 -10.62 -8.40 -1.61
N LEU A 347 -9.84 -7.31 -1.53
CA LEU A 347 -10.36 -5.95 -1.43
C LEU A 347 -10.67 -5.37 -2.82
N ASN A 348 -11.72 -4.56 -2.90
CA ASN A 348 -12.18 -3.95 -4.17
C ASN A 348 -11.38 -2.70 -4.58
N HIS A 349 -10.48 -2.20 -3.73
CA HIS A 349 -9.67 -1.00 -3.96
C HIS A 349 -8.34 -1.13 -3.23
N HIS A 350 -7.26 -0.69 -3.86
CA HIS A 350 -5.90 -0.70 -3.33
C HIS A 350 -5.26 0.69 -3.47
N TYR A 351 -4.25 0.95 -2.65
CA TYR A 351 -3.43 2.16 -2.71
C TYR A 351 -1.96 1.80 -2.48
N THR A 352 -1.05 2.51 -3.16
CA THR A 352 0.38 2.38 -2.88
C THR A 352 0.73 3.05 -1.55
N VAL A 353 1.61 2.42 -0.79
CA VAL A 353 2.03 2.88 0.54
C VAL A 353 3.48 3.33 0.51
N PHE A 354 3.74 4.50 1.10
CA PHE A 354 5.08 5.04 1.30
C PHE A 354 5.30 5.37 2.77
N GLN A 355 6.52 5.13 3.26
CA GLN A 355 6.98 5.60 4.56
C GLN A 355 7.84 6.86 4.36
N VAL A 356 7.66 7.87 5.21
CA VAL A 356 8.52 9.06 5.32
C VAL A 356 9.26 8.95 6.65
N SER A 357 10.59 8.96 6.65
CA SER A 357 11.38 8.69 7.86
C SER A 357 11.41 9.88 8.83
N ILE A 358 10.37 10.01 9.66
CA ILE A 358 10.25 11.06 10.69
C ILE A 358 10.48 10.48 12.09
N SER A 359 11.00 11.29 13.01
CA SER A 359 11.20 10.92 14.42
C SER A 359 10.02 11.33 15.30
N GLU A 360 9.88 10.69 16.48
CA GLU A 360 8.77 10.94 17.39
C GLU A 360 8.85 12.32 18.08
N SER A 361 10.06 12.85 18.29
CA SER A 361 10.26 14.19 18.85
C SER A 361 9.75 15.29 17.91
N GLU A 362 9.86 15.13 16.58
CA GLU A 362 9.34 16.09 15.60
C GLU A 362 7.81 16.27 15.67
N LEU A 363 7.07 15.31 16.27
CA LEU A 363 5.63 15.40 16.52
C LEU A 363 5.28 16.13 17.82
N MET A 364 6.25 16.31 18.72
CA MET A 364 6.06 16.88 20.08
C MET A 364 6.77 18.23 20.27
N GLU A 365 7.63 18.63 19.32
CA GLU A 365 8.17 19.99 19.28
C GLU A 365 7.05 21.05 19.33
N PRO A 366 7.21 22.13 20.10
CA PRO A 366 6.25 23.23 20.11
C PRO A 366 6.10 23.87 18.71
N LEU A 367 4.97 24.55 18.52
CA LEU A 367 4.60 25.24 17.28
C LEU A 367 5.29 26.59 17.11
#